data_AF-A0A7V5STC5-F1
#
_entry.id   AF-A0A7V5STC5-F1
#
_cell.length_a   1.000
_cell.length_b   1.000
_cell.length_c   1.000
_cell.angle_alpha   90.00
_cell.angle_beta   90.00
_cell.angle_gamma   90.00
#
_symmetry.space_group_name_H-M   'P 1'
#
loop_
_entity.id
_entity.type
_entity.pdbx_description
1 polymer ?
#
loop_
_entity_poly.entity_id
_entity_poly.type
_entity_poly.pdbx_seq_one_letter_code
_entity_poly.pdbx_strand_id
1 'polypeptide(L)'
;MEIRGLNGINKIDNSNNLNRVSKKLDNKANSDVIEISEEAKQLADLSKIKEIVNQTPDIRLDKINEVKQKIESGAYNSEEVINTVAERLMKILGF
;
A
#
# COMPACT_ATOMS: atom_id res chain seq x y z
N MET A 1 42.42 -77.73 10.67
CA MET A 1 43.43 -77.22 9.72
C MET A 1 42.76 -76.16 8.86
N GLU A 2 43.13 -74.90 9.06
CA GLU A 2 42.66 -73.75 8.29
C GLU A 2 43.52 -73.60 7.04
N ILE A 3 42.89 -73.38 5.88
CA ILE A 3 43.59 -73.19 4.60
C ILE A 3 43.75 -71.68 4.39
N ARG A 4 44.99 -71.18 4.48
CA ARG A 4 45.32 -69.77 4.24
C ARG A 4 45.55 -69.54 2.74
N GLY A 5 44.74 -68.69 2.14
CA GLY A 5 44.93 -68.20 0.77
C GLY A 5 46.17 -67.29 0.68
N LEU A 6 46.99 -67.51 -0.34
CA LEU A 6 48.24 -66.78 -0.60
C LEU A 6 47.95 -65.39 -1.20
N ASN A 7 48.72 -64.41 -0.75
CA ASN A 7 48.72 -63.01 -1.19
C ASN A 7 48.67 -62.84 -2.71
N GLY A 8 47.64 -62.18 -3.24
CA GLY A 8 47.58 -61.82 -4.65
C GLY A 8 46.24 -61.22 -5.10
N ILE A 9 45.85 -60.08 -4.51
CA ILE A 9 45.01 -59.00 -5.06
C ILE A 9 43.85 -59.30 -6.06
N ASN A 10 42.71 -58.66 -5.76
CA ASN A 10 41.57 -58.19 -6.59
C ASN A 10 40.23 -58.90 -6.28
N LYS A 11 39.07 -58.24 -6.13
CA LYS A 11 38.63 -56.85 -6.35
C LYS A 11 37.59 -56.47 -5.27
N ILE A 12 37.56 -55.19 -4.96
CA ILE A 12 36.55 -54.51 -4.15
C ILE A 12 35.21 -54.65 -4.88
N ASP A 13 34.18 -55.21 -4.24
CA ASP A 13 32.81 -55.02 -4.69
C ASP A 13 31.86 -54.79 -3.50
N ASN A 14 31.65 -53.49 -3.29
CA ASN A 14 30.37 -52.86 -2.96
C ASN A 14 29.74 -53.14 -1.59
N SER A 15 30.44 -52.72 -0.53
CA SER A 15 29.80 -52.41 0.76
C SER A 15 29.27 -50.96 0.77
N ASN A 16 28.15 -50.70 0.09
CA ASN A 16 27.41 -49.45 0.26
C ASN A 16 26.00 -49.74 0.81
N ASN A 17 25.95 -50.34 1.99
CA ASN A 17 25.01 -49.81 2.96
C ASN A 17 25.57 -48.45 3.37
N LEU A 18 24.82 -47.38 3.16
CA LEU A 18 24.50 -46.40 4.20
C LEU A 18 23.79 -45.21 3.56
N ASN A 19 22.64 -44.91 4.16
CA ASN A 19 21.92 -43.67 4.05
C ASN A 19 21.20 -43.47 2.72
N ARG A 20 19.94 -43.94 2.70
CA ARG A 20 18.84 -43.16 2.12
C ARG A 20 18.89 -41.78 2.75
N VAL A 21 19.74 -40.91 2.20
CA VAL A 21 19.63 -39.48 2.42
C VAL A 21 18.27 -39.18 1.83
N SER A 22 17.29 -39.00 2.72
CA SER A 22 16.13 -38.20 2.41
C SER A 22 16.70 -36.90 1.88
N LYS A 23 16.83 -36.81 0.55
CA LYS A 23 16.90 -35.54 -0.14
C LYS A 23 15.54 -34.94 0.19
N LYS A 24 15.45 -34.30 1.37
CA LYS A 24 14.65 -33.09 1.48
C LYS A 24 15.16 -32.32 0.29
N LEU A 25 14.36 -32.37 -0.78
CA LEU A 25 14.34 -31.30 -1.74
C LEU A 25 14.21 -30.10 -0.82
N ASP A 26 15.33 -29.41 -0.58
CA ASP A 26 15.27 -28.01 -0.25
C ASP A 26 14.48 -27.43 -1.41
N ASN A 27 13.16 -27.45 -1.25
CA ASN A 27 12.24 -26.53 -1.87
C ASN A 27 12.60 -25.18 -1.28
N LYS A 28 13.83 -24.72 -1.52
CA LYS A 28 14.08 -23.33 -1.77
C LYS A 28 13.38 -23.07 -3.10
N ALA A 29 12.04 -23.06 -3.03
CA ALA A 29 11.26 -22.21 -3.88
C ALA A 29 11.98 -20.88 -3.75
N ASN A 30 12.70 -20.49 -4.80
CA ASN A 30 13.18 -19.13 -4.91
C ASN A 30 11.91 -18.32 -4.83
N SER A 31 11.61 -17.83 -3.64
CA SER A 31 10.42 -17.01 -3.39
C SER A 31 10.59 -15.83 -4.32
N ASP A 32 9.64 -15.60 -5.21
CA ASP A 32 9.68 -14.44 -6.10
C ASP A 32 9.90 -13.19 -5.23
N VAL A 33 11.07 -12.55 -5.40
CA VAL A 33 11.42 -11.34 -4.65
C VAL A 33 11.08 -10.15 -5.53
N ILE A 34 10.12 -9.34 -5.08
CA ILE A 34 9.81 -8.06 -5.70
C ILE A 34 10.57 -6.99 -4.92
N GLU A 35 11.66 -6.49 -5.50
CA GLU A 35 12.39 -5.36 -4.95
C GLU A 35 11.93 -4.06 -5.61
N ILE A 36 11.52 -3.10 -4.79
CA ILE A 36 11.16 -1.75 -5.23
C ILE A 36 12.34 -0.84 -4.94
N SER A 37 12.75 -0.02 -5.91
CA SER A 37 13.84 0.94 -5.73
C SER A 37 13.56 1.90 -4.57
N GLU A 38 14.60 2.30 -3.86
CA GLU A 38 14.46 3.24 -2.74
C GLU A 38 13.84 4.57 -3.18
N GLU A 39 14.20 5.04 -4.38
CA GLU A 39 13.63 6.24 -5.00
C GLU A 39 12.12 6.11 -5.25
N ALA A 40 11.66 4.94 -5.73
CA ALA A 40 10.23 4.72 -5.96
C ALA A 40 9.43 4.72 -4.66
N LYS A 41 10.00 4.23 -3.55
CA LYS A 41 9.37 4.29 -2.22
C LYS A 41 9.24 5.74 -1.74
N GLN A 42 10.32 6.53 -1.87
CA GLN A 42 10.31 7.94 -1.49
C GLN A 42 9.29 8.75 -2.30
N LEU A 43 9.20 8.50 -3.61
CA LEU A 43 8.19 9.14 -4.47
C LEU A 43 6.77 8.74 -4.11
N ALA A 44 6.53 7.48 -3.72
CA ALA A 44 5.23 7.03 -3.26
C ALA A 44 4.80 7.75 -1.98
N ASP A 45 5.73 7.91 -1.03
CA ASP A 45 5.47 8.64 0.22
C ASP A 45 5.16 10.12 -0.03
N LEU A 46 5.94 10.78 -0.88
CA LEU A 46 5.69 12.18 -1.27
C LEU A 46 4.33 12.34 -1.98
N SER A 47 4.01 11.42 -2.88
CA SER A 47 2.73 11.43 -3.60
C SER A 47 1.55 11.25 -2.65
N LYS A 48 1.67 10.36 -1.67
CA LYS A 48 0.66 10.14 -0.63
C LYS A 48 0.45 11.38 0.23
N ILE A 49 1.54 12.04 0.66
CA ILE A 49 1.45 13.29 1.43
C ILE A 49 0.77 14.38 0.60
N LYS A 50 1.14 14.53 -0.67
CA LYS A 50 0.54 15.50 -1.59
C LYS A 50 -0.95 15.25 -1.78
N GLU A 51 -1.35 13.99 -1.93
CA GLU A 51 -2.76 13.61 -2.05
C GLU A 51 -3.54 13.96 -0.78
N ILE A 52 -2.98 13.68 0.41
CA ILE A 52 -3.59 14.04 1.69
C ILE A 52 -3.75 15.57 1.81
N VAL A 53 -2.73 16.34 1.44
CA VAL A 53 -2.80 17.81 1.47
C VAL A 53 -3.86 18.34 0.50
N ASN A 54 -3.95 17.77 -0.70
CA ASN A 54 -4.96 18.16 -1.69
C ASN A 54 -6.39 17.76 -1.28
N GLN A 55 -6.54 16.60 -0.63
CA GLN A 55 -7.82 16.09 -0.13
C GLN A 55 -8.24 16.75 1.18
N THR A 56 -7.29 17.34 1.92
CA THR A 56 -7.61 18.10 3.12
C THR A 56 -8.41 19.31 2.67
N PRO A 57 -9.70 19.40 3.04
CA PRO A 57 -10.48 20.57 2.69
C PRO A 57 -9.79 21.81 3.28
N ASP A 58 -9.55 22.83 2.46
CA ASP A 58 -9.02 24.13 2.92
C ASP A 58 -10.13 24.87 3.67
N ILE A 59 -10.42 24.37 4.88
CA ILE A 59 -11.43 24.92 5.76
C ILE A 59 -10.85 26.18 6.39
N ARG A 60 -11.08 27.32 5.73
CA ARG A 60 -10.72 28.64 6.26
C ARG A 60 -11.61 28.99 7.45
N LEU A 61 -11.21 28.57 8.64
CA LEU A 61 -11.95 28.77 9.89
C LEU A 61 -12.33 30.25 10.10
N ASP A 62 -11.44 31.18 9.72
CA ASP A 62 -11.68 32.62 9.78
C ASP A 62 -12.91 33.05 8.95
N LYS A 63 -13.05 32.52 7.73
CA LYS A 63 -14.21 32.79 6.87
C LYS A 63 -15.49 32.21 7.45
N ILE A 64 -15.42 31.02 8.06
CA ILE A 64 -16.59 30.38 8.69
C ILE A 64 -17.06 31.23 9.86
N ASN A 65 -16.14 31.69 10.70
CA ASN A 65 -16.47 32.54 11.85
C ASN A 65 -17.06 33.88 11.39
N GLU A 66 -16.51 34.50 10.35
CA GLU A 66 -17.05 35.72 9.75
C GLU A 66 -18.49 35.53 9.23
N VAL A 67 -18.73 34.46 8.47
CA VAL A 67 -20.07 34.14 7.96
C VAL A 67 -21.04 33.86 9.10
N LYS A 68 -20.60 33.16 10.14
CA LYS A 68 -21.43 32.89 11.33
C LYS A 68 -21.89 34.19 12.01
N GLN A 69 -20.98 35.13 12.19
CA GLN A 69 -21.32 36.46 12.74
C GLN A 69 -22.31 37.21 11.85
N LYS A 70 -22.15 37.15 10.51
CA LYS A 70 -23.08 37.79 9.56
C LYS A 70 -24.48 37.16 9.58
N ILE A 71 -24.58 35.86 9.86
CA ILE A 71 -25.86 35.18 10.06
C ILE A 71 -26.49 35.64 11.37
N GLU A 72 -25.74 35.63 12.47
CA GLU A 72 -26.22 36.04 13.80
C GLU A 72 -26.66 37.52 13.83
N SER A 73 -25.97 38.40 13.11
CA SER A 73 -26.34 39.82 13.00
C SER A 73 -27.56 40.08 12.12
N GLY A 74 -28.10 39.05 11.45
CA GLY A 74 -29.22 39.18 10.54
C GLY A 74 -28.89 39.86 9.21
N ALA A 75 -27.61 39.98 8.85
CA ALA A 75 -27.17 40.65 7.62
C ALA A 75 -27.74 40.00 6.34
N TYR A 76 -28.12 38.71 6.40
CA TYR A 76 -28.74 37.98 5.30
C TYR A 76 -30.27 38.06 5.26
N ASN A 77 -30.90 38.72 6.24
CA ASN A 77 -32.37 38.88 6.30
C ASN A 77 -32.86 40.10 5.52
N SER A 78 -31.99 40.80 4.79
CA SER A 78 -32.41 41.94 3.98
C SER A 78 -33.26 41.49 2.80
N GLU A 79 -34.24 42.31 2.45
CA GLU A 79 -35.16 42.05 1.34
C GLU A 79 -34.42 41.93 -0.01
N GLU A 80 -33.32 42.66 -0.17
CA GLU A 80 -32.42 42.57 -1.32
C GLU A 80 -31.78 41.17 -1.47
N VAL A 81 -31.29 40.60 -0.35
CA VAL A 81 -30.68 39.26 -0.36
C VAL A 81 -31.74 38.21 -0.67
N ILE A 82 -32.94 38.33 -0.08
CA ILE A 82 -34.07 37.42 -0.32
C ILE A 82 -34.48 37.45 -1.80
N ASN A 83 -34.63 38.64 -2.39
CA ASN A 83 -35.00 38.79 -3.80
C ASN A 83 -33.92 38.21 -4.73
N THR A 84 -32.64 38.48 -4.44
CA THR A 84 -31.51 37.93 -5.22
C THR A 84 -31.49 36.40 -5.19
N VAL A 85 -31.79 35.81 -4.02
CA VAL A 85 -31.86 34.35 -3.86
C VAL A 85 -33.07 33.79 -4.63
N ALA A 86 -34.24 34.44 -4.55
CA ALA A 86 -35.43 34.04 -5.28
C ALA A 86 -35.20 34.06 -6.80
N GLU A 87 -34.59 35.12 -7.35
CA GLU A 87 -34.24 35.20 -8.77
C GLU A 87 -33.29 34.09 -9.21
N ARG A 88 -32.25 33.81 -8.42
CA ARG A 88 -31.31 32.71 -8.68
C ARG A 88 -32.02 31.36 -8.70
N LEU A 89 -32.94 31.13 -7.76
CA LEU A 89 -33.73 29.91 -7.70
C LEU A 89 -34.65 29.76 -8.91
N MET A 90 -35.36 30.82 -9.32
CA MET A 90 -36.18 30.81 -10.53
C MET A 90 -35.35 30.43 -11.76
N LYS A 91 -34.16 31.03 -11.91
CA LYS A 91 -33.24 30.72 -13.02
C LYS A 91 -32.74 29.27 -13.03
N ILE A 92 -32.46 28.68 -11.87
CA ILE A 92 -31.98 27.29 -11.77
C ILE A 92 -33.12 26.30 -12.02
N LEU A 93 -34.31 26.62 -11.50
CA LEU A 93 -35.49 25.75 -11.59
C LEU A 93 -36.23 25.91 -12.93
N GLY A 94 -35.85 26.87 -13.77
CA GLY A 94 -36.37 27.05 -15.12
C GLY A 94 -37.73 27.73 -15.18
N PHE A 95 -38.06 28.54 -14.18
CA PHE A 95 -39.22 29.45 -14.18
C PHE A 95 -38.89 30.78 -14.87
#